data_AF-A0A561EUS5-F1
#
_entry.id   AF-A0A561EUS5-F1
#
_cell.length_a   1.000
_cell.length_b   1.000
_cell.length_c   1.000
_cell.angle_alpha   90.00
_cell.angle_beta   90.00
_cell.angle_gamma   90.00
#
_symmetry.space_group_name_H-M   'P 1'
#
loop_
_entity.id
_entity.type
_entity.pdbx_description
1 polymer ?
#
loop_
_entity_poly.entity_id
_entity_poly.type
_entity_poly.pdbx_seq_one_letter_code
_entity_poly.pdbx_strand_id
1 'polypeptide(L)' 'MRFEILRLDDAQGAATDSLIADAETVREFVEAAARTGERLYIRPCKAV' A
#
# COMPACT_ATOMS: atom_id res chain seq x y z
N MET A 1 -5.95 13.38 5.03
CA MET A 1 -5.30 13.04 3.75
C MET A 1 -5.54 11.57 3.46
N ARG A 2 -5.66 11.18 2.20
CA ARG A 2 -5.81 9.77 1.80
C ARG A 2 -4.61 9.31 0.99
N PHE A 3 -4.34 8.03 1.04
CA PHE A 3 -3.25 7.39 0.34
C PHE A 3 -3.80 6.21 -0.46
N GLU A 4 -3.23 5.98 -1.63
CA GLU A 4 -3.44 4.73 -2.33
C GLU A 4 -2.27 3.79 -1.99
N ILE A 5 -2.61 2.59 -1.53
CA ILE A 5 -1.70 1.50 -1.25
C ILE A 5 -1.89 0.48 -2.37
N LEU A 6 -0.81 0.18 -3.09
CA LEU A 6 -0.74 -0.84 -4.12
C LEU A 6 0.10 -2.00 -3.60
N ARG A 7 -0.45 -3.22 -3.64
CA ARG A 7 0.30 -4.45 -3.40
C ARG A 7 0.97 -4.88 -4.67
N LEU A 8 2.27 -5.13 -4.61
CA LEU A 8 3.05 -5.51 -5.77
C LEU A 8 3.40 -6.99 -5.69
N ASP A 9 3.33 -7.68 -6.83
CA ASP A 9 3.91 -9.02 -6.92
C ASP A 9 5.44 -8.95 -6.94
N ASP A 10 6.10 -9.97 -6.37
CA ASP A 10 7.56 -9.99 -6.23
C ASP A 10 8.31 -10.32 -7.53
N ALA A 11 7.64 -10.90 -8.54
CA ALA A 11 8.26 -11.38 -9.76
C ALA A 11 8.34 -10.32 -10.87
N GLN A 12 7.31 -9.49 -11.00
CA GLN A 12 7.08 -8.53 -12.07
C GLN A 12 6.88 -7.11 -11.54
N GLY A 13 6.60 -6.95 -10.23
CA GLY A 13 6.29 -5.65 -9.64
C GLY A 13 4.96 -5.09 -10.12
N ALA A 14 4.07 -5.92 -10.66
CA ALA A 14 2.75 -5.51 -11.09
C ALA A 14 1.83 -5.34 -9.87
N ALA A 15 0.92 -4.38 -9.95
CA ALA A 15 -0.07 -4.19 -8.91
C ALA A 15 -1.09 -5.33 -8.93
N THR A 16 -1.18 -6.07 -7.83
CA THR A 16 -2.14 -7.16 -7.65
C THR A 16 -3.42 -6.68 -6.97
N ASP A 17 -3.33 -5.63 -6.14
CA ASP A 17 -4.44 -5.05 -5.40
C ASP A 17 -4.19 -3.58 -5.10
N SER A 18 -5.27 -2.80 -4.90
CA SER A 18 -5.22 -1.37 -4.59
C SER A 18 -6.27 -0.99 -3.55
N LEU A 19 -5.88 -0.19 -2.55
CA LEU A 19 -6.77 0.33 -1.53
C LEU A 19 -6.53 1.81 -1.28
N ILE A 20 -7.61 2.60 -1.17
CA ILE A 20 -7.53 3.97 -0.64
C ILE A 20 -7.71 3.94 0.88
N ALA A 21 -6.70 4.42 1.60
CA ALA A 21 -6.60 4.35 3.05
C ALA A 21 -6.32 5.72 3.67
N ASP A 22 -6.66 5.88 4.95
CA ASP A 22 -6.17 6.98 5.78
C ASP A 22 -4.77 6.68 6.36
N ALA A 23 -4.23 7.61 7.14
CA ALA A 23 -2.89 7.50 7.67
C ALA A 23 -2.73 6.40 8.73
N GLU A 24 -3.77 6.14 9.52
CA GLU A 24 -3.74 5.08 10.54
C GLU A 24 -3.73 3.71 9.90
N THR A 25 -4.60 3.50 8.91
CA THR A 25 -4.64 2.28 8.11
C THR A 25 -3.32 2.05 7.36
N VAL A 26 -2.72 3.10 6.78
CA VAL A 26 -1.39 3.01 6.14
C VAL A 26 -0.34 2.44 7.09
N ARG A 27 -0.31 2.90 8.35
CA ARG A 27 0.64 2.39 9.36
C ARG A 27 0.47 0.89 9.57
N GLU A 28 -0.76 0.43 9.74
CA GLU A 28 -1.04 -1.00 9.97
C GLU A 28 -0.59 -1.88 8.81
N PHE A 29 -0.83 -1.43 7.57
CA PHE A 29 -0.38 -2.16 6.37
C PHE A 29 1.15 -2.20 6.26
N VAL A 30 1.84 -1.10 6.54
CA VAL A 30 3.31 -1.06 6.53
C VAL A 30 3.90 -2.00 7.59
N GLU A 31 3.34 -2.01 8.80
CA GLU A 31 3.77 -2.92 9.86
C GLU A 31 3.53 -4.39 9.48
N ALA A 32 2.38 -4.71 8.89
CA ALA A 32 2.07 -6.06 8.42
C ALA A 32 3.05 -6.50 7.32
N ALA A 33 3.27 -5.64 6.32
CA ALA A 33 4.20 -5.90 5.22
C ALA A 33 5.64 -6.09 5.71
N ALA A 34 6.09 -5.32 6.71
CA ALA A 34 7.41 -5.50 7.31
C ALA A 34 7.58 -6.88 7.99
N ARG A 35 6.48 -7.50 8.47
CA ARG A 35 6.50 -8.85 9.06
C ARG A 35 6.48 -9.96 8.02
N THR A 36 5.81 -9.75 6.89
CA THR A 36 5.61 -10.77 5.85
C THR A 36 6.59 -10.68 4.68
N GLY A 37 7.25 -9.54 4.51
CA GLY A 37 8.04 -9.22 3.32
C GLY A 37 7.20 -8.75 2.13
N GLU A 38 5.90 -8.47 2.33
CA GLU A 38 5.01 -8.01 1.24
C GLU A 38 5.50 -6.66 0.67
N ARG A 39 5.53 -6.56 -0.65
CA ARG A 39 5.97 -5.34 -1.32
C ARG A 39 4.80 -4.38 -1.54
N LEU A 40 4.91 -3.20 -0.95
CA LEU A 40 3.90 -2.14 -1.06
C LEU A 40 4.45 -0.94 -1.83
N TYR A 41 3.58 -0.31 -2.62
CA TYR A 41 3.79 1.03 -3.16
C TYR A 41 2.70 1.97 -2.62
N ILE A 42 3.10 3.05 -1.97
CA ILE A 42 2.18 3.96 -1.28
C ILE A 42 2.34 5.35 -1.87
N ARG A 43 1.24 5.97 -2.30
CA ARG A 43 1.24 7.34 -2.84
C ARG A 43 0.12 8.19 -2.25
N PRO A 44 0.30 9.52 -2.12
CA PRO A 44 -0.78 10.41 -1.77
C PRO A 44 -1.89 10.34 -2.84
N CYS A 45 -3.13 10.12 -2.40
CA CYS A 45 -4.28 10.28 -3.26
C CYS A 45 -4.65 11.76 -3.22
N LYS A 46 -4.42 12.50 -4.32
CA LYS A 46 -4.99 13.84 -4.44
C LYS A 46 -6.50 13.67 -4.30
N ALA A 47 -7.10 14.40 -3.36
CA ALA A 47 -8.54 14.42 -3.18
C ALA A 47 -9.18 14.65 -4.56
N VAL A 48 -10.06 13.74 -4.97
CA VAL A 48 -10.98 13.96 -6.09
C VAL A 48 -11.92 15.09 -5.70
#